data_AF-A0A7Y8G9K3-F1
#
_entry.id   AF-A0A7Y8G9K3-F1
#
_cell.length_a   1.000
_cell.length_b   1.000
_cell.length_c   1.000
_cell.angle_alpha   90.00
_cell.angle_beta   90.00
_cell.angle_gamma   90.00
#
_symmetry.space_group_name_H-M   'P 1'
#
loop_
_entity.id
_entity.type
_entity.pdbx_description
1 polymer ?
#
loop_
_entity_poly.entity_id
_entity_poly.type
_entity_poly.pdbx_seq_one_letter_code
_entity_poly.pdbx_strand_id
1 'polypeptide(L)'
;MKTKKIKAIINGIEKYVTFKYDSTRTSLRFSEADNFTTIYNAEDMYLCLAKIRKDFPHIKFLCKGAKINVRPSSMASQMSGGMVAYELTLGKHATREDLVHIFDYEEHNLTNDPQEQQKFYKKWIMSIGADRPERTDPSEDTD
;
A
#
# COMPACT_ATOMS: atom_id res chain seq x y z
N MET A 1 -12.38 -15.30 9.19
CA MET A 1 -11.11 -15.19 8.43
C MET A 1 -11.40 -15.32 6.95
N LYS A 2 -10.96 -14.37 6.13
CA LYS A 2 -11.18 -14.32 4.68
C LYS A 2 -9.96 -14.84 3.93
N THR A 3 -10.13 -15.22 2.67
CA THR A 3 -9.04 -15.61 1.78
C THR A 3 -9.03 -14.71 0.54
N LYS A 4 -7.83 -14.46 0.00
CA LYS A 4 -7.65 -13.79 -1.29
C LYS A 4 -6.55 -14.49 -2.07
N LYS A 5 -6.88 -14.93 -3.28
CA LYS A 5 -5.93 -15.49 -4.22
C LYS A 5 -5.45 -14.38 -5.15
N ILE A 6 -4.13 -14.23 -5.32
CA ILE A 6 -3.54 -13.29 -6.27
C ILE A 6 -2.49 -13.98 -7.12
N LYS A 7 -2.13 -13.38 -8.26
CA LYS A 7 -0.98 -13.83 -9.04
C LYS A 7 0.32 -13.34 -8.39
N ALA A 8 1.38 -14.12 -8.55
CA ALA A 8 2.73 -13.78 -8.14
C ALA A 8 3.72 -14.46 -9.08
N ILE A 9 4.92 -13.88 -9.24
CA ILE A 9 6.03 -14.53 -9.95
C ILE A 9 6.98 -15.08 -8.90
N ILE A 10 7.23 -16.39 -8.95
CA ILE A 10 8.16 -17.11 -8.06
C ILE A 10 9.12 -17.87 -8.95
N ASN A 11 10.42 -17.57 -8.85
CA ASN A 11 11.46 -18.16 -9.69
C ASN A 11 11.17 -18.01 -11.20
N GLY A 12 10.68 -16.83 -11.61
CA GLY A 12 10.34 -16.53 -13.00
C GLY A 12 9.03 -17.14 -13.51
N ILE A 13 8.34 -17.93 -12.69
CA ILE A 13 7.08 -18.60 -13.08
C ILE A 13 5.90 -17.87 -12.43
N GLU A 14 4.93 -17.48 -13.24
CA GLU A 14 3.65 -16.98 -12.74
C GLU A 14 2.87 -18.11 -12.07
N LYS A 15 2.46 -17.89 -10.82
CA LYS A 15 1.65 -18.79 -10.02
C LYS A 15 0.60 -18.00 -9.26
N TYR A 16 -0.42 -18.70 -8.77
CA TYR A 16 -1.32 -18.12 -7.80
C TYR A 16 -0.85 -18.42 -6.38
N VAL A 17 -0.90 -17.41 -5.53
CA VAL A 17 -0.67 -17.55 -4.10
C VAL A 17 -1.90 -17.10 -3.32
N THR A 18 -2.02 -17.54 -2.08
CA THR A 18 -3.17 -17.26 -1.23
C THR A 18 -2.75 -16.48 0.00
N PHE A 19 -3.48 -15.42 0.30
CA PHE A 19 -3.46 -14.74 1.59
C PHE A 19 -4.67 -15.18 2.42
N LYS A 20 -4.46 -15.41 3.72
CA LYS A 20 -5.55 -15.48 4.70
C LYS A 20 -5.49 -14.22 5.55
N TYR A 21 -6.61 -13.53 5.73
CA TYR A 21 -6.61 -12.26 6.45
C TYR A 21 -7.83 -12.09 7.34
N ASP A 22 -7.63 -11.29 8.38
CA ASP A 22 -8.67 -10.80 9.26
C ASP A 22 -8.55 -9.27 9.33
N SER A 23 -9.47 -8.60 8.64
CA SER A 23 -9.48 -7.14 8.54
C SER A 23 -9.91 -6.46 9.84
N THR A 24 -10.60 -7.15 10.76
CA THR A 24 -10.99 -6.55 12.05
C THR A 24 -9.83 -6.57 13.05
N ARG A 25 -8.95 -7.57 12.93
CA ARG A 25 -7.77 -7.76 13.78
C ARG A 25 -6.47 -7.28 13.14
N THR A 26 -6.56 -6.71 11.95
CA THR A 26 -5.40 -6.28 11.15
C THR A 26 -4.31 -7.36 11.06
N SER A 27 -4.71 -8.59 10.74
CA SER A 27 -3.79 -9.72 10.58
C SER A 27 -3.81 -10.30 9.17
N LEU A 28 -2.64 -10.58 8.62
CA LEU A 28 -2.43 -11.20 7.31
C LEU A 28 -1.53 -12.42 7.48
N ARG A 29 -1.84 -13.52 6.81
CA ARG A 29 -1.06 -14.75 6.84
C ARG A 29 -0.69 -15.15 5.42
N PHE A 30 0.56 -15.58 5.28
CA PHE A 30 1.13 -16.03 4.03
C PHE A 30 2.19 -17.08 4.31
N SER A 31 2.28 -18.05 3.40
CA SER A 31 3.32 -19.07 3.33
C SER A 31 3.41 -19.55 1.89
N GLU A 32 4.61 -19.89 1.42
CA GLU A 32 4.80 -20.51 0.09
C GLU A 32 4.22 -21.94 0.04
N ALA A 33 4.18 -22.61 1.19
CA ALA A 33 3.48 -23.89 1.39
C ALA A 33 2.07 -23.65 1.98
N ASP A 34 1.21 -24.67 2.00
CA ASP A 34 -0.17 -24.54 2.49
C ASP A 34 -0.33 -24.58 4.02
N ASN A 35 0.71 -24.23 4.80
CA ASN A 35 0.71 -24.36 6.26
C ASN A 35 0.40 -23.06 7.05
N PHE A 36 0.44 -21.87 6.44
CA PHE A 36 0.04 -20.55 7.00
C PHE A 36 0.46 -20.30 8.46
N THR A 37 1.69 -20.70 8.81
CA THR A 37 2.19 -20.68 10.18
C THR A 37 2.53 -19.27 10.66
N THR A 38 2.99 -18.40 9.77
CA THR A 38 3.37 -17.03 10.10
C THR A 38 2.18 -16.07 10.03
N ILE A 39 2.04 -15.25 11.07
CA ILE A 39 1.04 -14.18 11.15
C ILE A 39 1.75 -12.83 11.13
N TYR A 40 1.35 -11.99 10.19
CA TYR A 40 1.82 -10.62 10.01
C TYR A 40 0.78 -9.67 10.59
N ASN A 41 1.15 -8.94 11.63
CA ASN A 41 0.34 -7.89 12.24
C ASN A 41 1.03 -6.54 12.05
N ALA A 42 0.25 -5.50 11.76
CA ALA A 42 0.69 -4.12 11.61
C ALA A 42 -0.51 -3.20 11.88
N GLU A 43 -0.34 -1.90 11.62
CA GLU A 43 -1.37 -0.89 11.78
C GLU A 43 -2.51 -1.06 10.75
N ASP A 44 -2.21 -1.58 9.56
CA ASP A 44 -3.20 -1.89 8.52
C ASP A 44 -2.77 -3.06 7.60
N MET A 45 -3.68 -3.49 6.71
CA MET A 45 -3.42 -4.58 5.75
C MET A 45 -2.32 -4.25 4.73
N TYR A 46 -2.16 -2.98 4.35
CA TYR A 46 -1.11 -2.54 3.44
C TYR A 46 0.27 -2.72 4.07
N LEU A 47 0.43 -2.40 5.35
CA LEU A 47 1.67 -2.61 6.11
C LEU A 47 1.90 -4.09 6.44
N CYS A 48 0.86 -4.86 6.68
CA CYS A 48 1.00 -6.32 6.76
C CYS A 48 1.55 -6.91 5.45
N LEU A 49 1.03 -6.47 4.30
CA LEU A 49 1.53 -6.88 2.99
C LEU A 49 2.98 -6.41 2.76
N ALA A 50 3.34 -5.21 3.22
CA ALA A 50 4.70 -4.71 3.17
C ALA A 50 5.69 -5.59 3.95
N LYS A 51 5.30 -6.09 5.12
CA LYS A 51 6.11 -7.05 5.91
C LYS A 51 6.32 -8.36 5.15
N ILE A 52 5.26 -8.90 4.52
CA ILE A 52 5.38 -10.12 3.71
C ILE A 52 6.33 -9.91 2.53
N ARG A 53 6.20 -8.80 1.78
CA ARG A 53 7.10 -8.51 0.65
C ARG A 53 8.57 -8.43 1.08
N LYS A 54 8.83 -7.91 2.28
CA LYS A 54 10.17 -7.83 2.87
C LYS A 54 10.73 -9.21 3.23
N ASP A 55 9.89 -10.10 3.76
CA ASP A 55 10.30 -11.45 4.15
C ASP A 55 10.47 -12.40 2.97
N PHE A 56 9.76 -12.14 1.85
CA PHE A 56 9.80 -12.93 0.63
C PHE A 56 10.28 -12.11 -0.58
N PRO A 57 11.54 -11.59 -0.55
CA PRO A 57 12.05 -10.70 -1.59
C PRO A 57 12.16 -11.39 -2.97
N HIS A 58 12.24 -12.73 -3.00
CA HIS A 58 12.24 -13.56 -4.22
C HIS A 58 10.87 -13.72 -4.88
N ILE A 59 9.79 -13.29 -4.22
CA ILE A 59 8.42 -13.36 -4.74
C ILE A 59 7.99 -11.98 -5.23
N LYS A 60 7.63 -11.87 -6.51
CA LYS A 60 7.00 -10.64 -7.04
C LYS A 60 5.48 -10.79 -6.95
N PHE A 61 4.86 -10.19 -5.94
CA PHE A 61 3.40 -10.19 -5.78
C PHE A 61 2.76 -9.26 -6.81
N LEU A 62 1.90 -9.81 -7.68
CA LEU A 62 1.29 -9.06 -8.79
C LEU A 62 0.00 -8.38 -8.33
N CYS A 63 0.14 -7.37 -7.48
CA CYS A 63 -0.99 -6.62 -6.96
C CYS A 63 -0.71 -5.12 -6.73
N LYS A 64 -1.78 -4.31 -6.72
CA LYS A 64 -1.71 -2.86 -6.52
C LYS A 64 -0.98 -2.46 -5.24
N GLY A 65 -1.13 -3.20 -4.14
CA GLY A 65 -0.45 -2.95 -2.88
C GLY A 65 1.08 -3.05 -2.95
N ALA A 66 1.62 -3.69 -3.99
CA ALA A 66 3.05 -3.76 -4.27
C ALA A 66 3.54 -2.66 -5.23
N LYS A 67 2.63 -1.85 -5.82
CA LYS A 67 3.00 -0.79 -6.78
C LYS A 67 3.67 0.39 -6.07
N ILE A 68 4.74 0.93 -6.66
CA ILE A 68 5.56 2.01 -6.08
C ILE A 68 4.73 3.25 -5.71
N ASN A 69 3.72 3.58 -6.52
CA ASN A 69 2.90 4.78 -6.34
C ASN A 69 1.55 4.51 -5.64
N VAL A 70 1.33 3.33 -5.07
CA VAL A 70 0.10 3.02 -4.33
C VAL A 70 0.35 3.12 -2.84
N ARG A 71 -0.47 3.93 -2.14
CA ARG A 71 -0.40 4.07 -0.68
C ARG A 71 -1.76 4.47 -0.10
N PRO A 72 -2.19 3.90 1.05
CA PRO A 72 -3.37 4.40 1.74
C PRO A 72 -3.12 5.77 2.38
N SER A 73 -4.14 6.62 2.44
CA SER A 73 -4.14 7.76 3.35
C SER A 73 -4.40 7.29 4.78
N SER A 74 -4.10 8.12 5.79
CA SER A 74 -4.41 7.77 7.19
C SER A 74 -5.89 7.49 7.40
N MET A 75 -6.77 8.25 6.73
CA MET A 75 -8.21 8.04 6.75
C MET A 75 -8.61 6.72 6.06
N ALA A 76 -8.08 6.44 4.87
CA ALA A 76 -8.37 5.20 4.15
C ALA A 76 -7.88 3.96 4.92
N SER A 77 -6.72 4.06 5.57
CA SER A 77 -6.16 3.05 6.46
C SER A 77 -7.11 2.73 7.61
N GLN A 78 -7.58 3.74 8.35
CA GLN A 78 -8.52 3.57 9.47
C GLN A 78 -9.89 3.04 9.03
N MET A 79 -10.46 3.59 7.95
CA MET A 79 -11.82 3.25 7.52
C MET A 79 -11.92 1.88 6.83
N SER A 80 -10.87 1.46 6.12
CA SER A 80 -10.87 0.20 5.35
C SER A 80 -9.98 -0.89 5.92
N GLY A 81 -9.30 -0.64 7.04
CA GLY A 81 -8.23 -1.51 7.55
C GLY A 81 -7.05 -1.61 6.58
N GLY A 82 -6.80 -0.58 5.77
CA GLY A 82 -5.74 -0.53 4.74
C GLY A 82 -5.98 -1.38 3.50
N MET A 83 -7.22 -1.82 3.26
CA MET A 83 -7.58 -2.60 2.06
C MET A 83 -7.74 -1.73 0.81
N VAL A 84 -8.02 -0.45 1.00
CA VAL A 84 -8.21 0.55 -0.04
C VAL A 84 -7.08 1.58 0.05
N ALA A 85 -6.51 1.92 -1.10
CA ALA A 85 -5.39 2.85 -1.23
C ALA A 85 -5.59 3.78 -2.44
N TYR A 86 -4.77 4.82 -2.55
CA TYR A 86 -4.76 5.69 -3.73
C TYR A 86 -3.58 5.33 -4.63
N GLU A 87 -3.81 5.27 -5.94
CA GLU A 87 -2.76 5.25 -6.96
C GLU A 87 -2.35 6.69 -7.29
N LEU A 88 -1.19 7.11 -6.79
CA LEU A 88 -0.75 8.49 -6.80
C LEU A 88 -0.07 8.86 -8.12
N THR A 89 -0.40 10.04 -8.63
CA THR A 89 0.23 10.62 -9.82
C THR A 89 0.91 11.92 -9.44
N LEU A 90 2.19 12.10 -9.80
CA LEU A 90 2.95 13.32 -9.50
C LEU A 90 2.26 14.52 -10.17
N GLY A 91 2.16 15.64 -9.44
CA GLY A 91 1.49 16.86 -9.89
C GLY A 91 -0.04 16.80 -9.88
N LYS A 92 -0.64 15.69 -9.43
CA LYS A 92 -2.10 15.52 -9.32
C LYS A 92 -2.49 15.22 -7.87
N HIS A 93 -3.43 15.99 -7.31
CA HIS A 93 -4.07 15.65 -6.05
C HIS A 93 -4.86 14.36 -6.19
N ALA A 94 -4.76 13.48 -5.19
CA ALA A 94 -5.48 12.22 -5.18
C ALA A 94 -6.98 12.47 -4.98
N THR A 95 -7.80 11.79 -5.76
CA THR A 95 -9.26 11.88 -5.76
C THR A 95 -9.87 10.49 -5.55
N ARG A 96 -11.19 10.41 -5.38
CA ARG A 96 -11.89 9.13 -5.25
C ARG A 96 -11.72 8.22 -6.47
N GLU A 97 -11.50 8.78 -7.65
CA GLU A 97 -11.26 8.02 -8.89
C GLU A 97 -9.92 7.29 -8.88
N ASP A 98 -8.97 7.74 -8.05
CA ASP A 98 -7.66 7.13 -7.91
C ASP A 98 -7.65 5.98 -6.87
N LEU A 99 -8.82 5.63 -6.31
CA LEU A 99 -8.94 4.55 -5.33
C LEU A 99 -8.79 3.18 -5.99
N VAL A 100 -7.94 2.35 -5.39
CA VAL A 100 -7.67 0.96 -5.79
C VAL A 100 -7.74 0.05 -4.59
N HIS A 101 -8.05 -1.23 -4.80
CA HIS A 101 -7.97 -2.24 -3.77
C HIS A 101 -6.58 -2.90 -3.79
N ILE A 102 -5.92 -3.06 -2.63
CA ILE A 102 -4.51 -3.47 -2.57
C ILE A 102 -4.21 -4.84 -3.17
N PHE A 103 -5.22 -5.71 -3.30
CA PHE A 103 -5.11 -7.04 -3.89
C PHE A 103 -5.62 -7.11 -5.34
N ASP A 104 -5.97 -5.99 -5.97
CA ASP A 104 -6.26 -5.95 -7.40
C ASP A 104 -4.99 -6.22 -8.20
N TYR A 105 -5.14 -6.83 -9.38
CA TYR A 105 -4.01 -7.22 -10.22
C TYR A 105 -3.22 -6.00 -10.70
N GLU A 106 -1.89 -6.12 -10.67
CA GLU A 106 -0.95 -5.17 -11.27
C GLU A 106 0.37 -5.89 -11.49
N GLU A 107 1.10 -5.55 -12.54
CA GLU A 107 2.38 -6.16 -12.89
C GLU A 107 3.50 -5.14 -13.16
N HIS A 108 3.13 -3.87 -13.32
CA HIS A 108 4.00 -2.76 -13.66
C HIS A 108 4.42 -1.96 -12.42
N ASN A 109 5.68 -1.50 -12.41
CA ASN A 109 6.22 -0.61 -11.37
C ASN A 109 6.00 -1.12 -9.94
N LEU A 110 6.15 -2.44 -9.77
CA LEU A 110 6.05 -3.11 -8.49
C LEU A 110 7.39 -3.06 -7.74
N THR A 111 7.31 -3.10 -6.42
CA THR A 111 8.46 -3.16 -5.53
C THR A 111 8.22 -4.11 -4.36
N ASN A 112 9.28 -4.75 -3.89
CA ASN A 112 9.28 -5.48 -2.61
C ASN A 112 9.87 -4.65 -1.47
N ASP A 113 10.43 -3.47 -1.75
CA ASP A 113 10.99 -2.56 -0.75
C ASP A 113 9.96 -1.47 -0.37
N PRO A 114 9.40 -1.50 0.85
CA PRO A 114 8.47 -0.47 1.31
C PRO A 114 9.09 0.94 1.34
N GLN A 115 10.42 1.07 1.39
CA GLN A 115 11.10 2.36 1.34
C GLN A 115 10.95 3.03 -0.02
N GLU A 116 10.81 2.28 -1.12
CA GLU A 116 10.55 2.87 -2.44
C GLU A 116 9.17 3.51 -2.52
N GLN A 117 8.15 2.87 -1.95
CA GLN A 117 6.81 3.47 -1.82
C GLN A 117 6.83 4.73 -0.95
N GLN A 118 7.59 4.72 0.15
CA GLN A 118 7.75 5.90 1.01
C GLN A 118 8.48 7.05 0.29
N LYS A 119 9.51 6.76 -0.49
CA LYS A 119 10.23 7.75 -1.32
C LYS A 119 9.31 8.35 -2.37
N PHE A 120 8.52 7.52 -3.06
CA PHE A 120 7.54 8.01 -4.04
C PHE A 120 6.51 8.93 -3.38
N TYR A 121 5.96 8.52 -2.23
CA TYR A 121 4.98 9.33 -1.50
C TYR A 121 5.53 10.72 -1.13
N LYS A 122 6.78 10.81 -0.66
CA LYS A 122 7.43 12.10 -0.38
C LYS A 122 7.52 12.97 -1.63
N LYS A 123 7.93 12.40 -2.78
CA LYS A 123 7.96 13.11 -4.07
C LYS A 123 6.58 13.59 -4.47
N TRP A 124 5.55 12.77 -4.27
CA TRP A 124 4.17 13.13 -4.57
C TRP A 124 3.70 14.33 -3.72
N ILE A 125 3.93 14.32 -2.41
CA ILE A 125 3.60 15.45 -1.53
C ILE A 125 4.24 16.76 -2.00
N MET A 126 5.54 16.73 -2.34
CA MET A 126 6.23 17.91 -2.88
C MET A 126 5.65 18.36 -4.23
N SER A 127 5.29 17.40 -5.09
CA SER A 127 4.75 17.71 -6.43
C SER A 127 3.39 18.40 -6.42
N ILE A 128 2.62 18.23 -5.35
CA ILE A 128 1.31 18.89 -5.16
C ILE A 128 1.38 20.11 -4.22
N GLY A 129 2.59 20.48 -3.77
CA GLY A 129 2.81 21.62 -2.87
C GLY A 129 2.28 21.44 -1.45
N ALA A 130 1.98 20.21 -1.03
CA ALA A 130 1.47 19.90 0.31
C ALA A 130 2.57 19.82 1.39
N ASP A 131 3.82 20.11 1.03
CA ASP A 131 4.97 20.24 1.93
C ASP A 131 5.15 21.66 2.48
N ARG A 132 4.41 22.65 1.98
CA ARG A 132 4.53 24.04 2.40
C ARG A 132 3.72 24.30 3.67
N PRO A 133 4.27 24.98 4.69
CA PRO A 133 3.49 25.44 5.83
C PRO A 133 2.44 26.45 5.37
N GLU A 134 1.24 26.40 5.96
CA GLU A 134 0.22 27.43 5.78
C GLU A 134 0.84 28.79 6.11
N ARG A 135 0.74 29.75 5.18
CA ARG A 135 1.04 31.14 5.48
C ARG A 135 -0.09 31.63 6.39
N THR A 136 0.18 31.82 7.67
CA THR A 136 -0.63 32.72 8.49
C THR A 136 -0.41 34.12 7.95
N ASP A 137 -1.34 34.63 7.16
CA ASP A 137 -1.40 36.06 6.85
C ASP A 137 -1.58 36.80 8.17
N PRO A 138 -0.66 37.71 8.56
CA PRO A 138 -0.95 38.64 9.63
C PRO A 138 -2.06 39.55 9.12
N SER A 139 -3.27 39.35 9.63
CA SER A 139 -4.36 40.31 9.48
C SER A 139 -3.85 41.69 9.90
N GLU A 140 -4.00 42.66 9.00
CA GLU A 140 -3.71 44.07 9.21
C GLU A 140 -4.34 44.55 10.52
N ASP A 141 -3.51 44.82 11.53
CA ASP A 141 -3.85 45.78 12.58
C ASP A 141 -3.84 47.17 11.92
N THR A 142 -5.00 47.60 11.42
CA THR A 142 -5.26 49.01 11.15
C THR A 142 -5.69 49.69 12.44
N ASP A 143 -4.87 50.66 12.86
CA ASP A 143 -5.06 51.68 13.91
C ASP A 143 -6.52 52.15 14.13
#